data_AF-C1FEK8-F1
#
_entry.id   AF-C1FEK8-F1
#
_cell.length_a   1.000
_cell.length_b   1.000
_cell.length_c   1.000
_cell.angle_alpha   90.00
_cell.angle_beta   90.00
_cell.angle_gamma   90.00
#
_symmetry.space_group_name_H-M   'P 1'
#
loop_
_entity.id
_entity.type
_entity.pdbx_description
1 polymer ?
#
loop_
_entity_poly.entity_id
_entity_poly.type
_entity_poly.pdbx_seq_one_letter_code
_entity_poly.pdbx_strand_id
1 'polypeptide(L)'
;MDAAPKTYTNRSGVFRNSWRLNPESFETQKKTEAQIQRLHRRLPRHFNNGTKDGIVDFYRRQNQLVEHFQEIERLIYRTDPSMNMPNDAALYDHAIRTEQRRAWREGFALRISFYANACLLIIKIFAAYSSGSLSIITSALDSFLDLVSGVILWATDQSMRKQDKYLYPAGKSRMQPLGIIVFSCIMGTLGFQVLIEGVRQLVGPDHTHHLEDLYGLIGIMVSVILVKFCLWLYCRRSNSAVVQTYAQDHRNDVATNSVGLASAMLGDRLVYWIDPLGAILLAMYIIYNWADTAIGQIKAMVGVSAPPEFLTQLTYLAWNHHPEIVCIDTVRAYTFGPKFFVEVDVVLPEEMKLRSAHDIGESLQDRIEEMEDVERAFVHIDFETSHFPEHADSKRSLQNLQSTAAATVESPLRQRAKHNSAGKG
;
A
#
# COMPACT_ATOMS: atom_id res chain seq x y z
N MET A 1 40.90 17.26 12.61
CA MET A 1 41.66 17.03 11.36
C MET A 1 40.61 16.97 10.28
N ASP A 2 40.30 18.12 9.69
CA ASP A 2 39.26 18.23 8.68
C ASP A 2 39.80 17.59 7.40
N ALA A 3 39.42 16.35 7.14
CA ALA A 3 39.72 15.69 5.88
C ALA A 3 39.01 16.48 4.78
N ALA A 4 39.78 17.07 3.87
CA ALA A 4 39.22 17.72 2.69
C ALA A 4 38.29 16.73 1.97
N PRO A 5 37.07 17.14 1.56
CA PRO A 5 36.12 16.24 0.93
C PRO A 5 36.75 15.59 -0.30
N LYS A 6 36.68 14.25 -0.39
CA LYS A 6 37.19 13.50 -1.55
C LYS A 6 36.52 14.05 -2.82
N THR A 7 37.32 14.62 -3.72
CA THR A 7 36.83 15.13 -5.00
C THR A 7 36.84 14.01 -6.03
N TYR A 8 35.65 13.58 -6.46
CA TYR A 8 35.53 12.60 -7.54
C TYR A 8 35.53 13.34 -8.87
N THR A 9 36.58 13.15 -9.68
CA THR A 9 36.62 13.66 -11.06
C THR A 9 35.90 12.69 -11.97
N ASN A 10 34.86 13.16 -12.64
CA ASN A 10 33.99 12.33 -13.46
C ASN A 10 33.85 12.98 -14.86
N ARG A 11 33.97 12.17 -15.93
CA ARG A 11 33.78 12.58 -17.34
C ARG A 11 32.32 12.81 -17.75
N SER A 12 31.34 12.26 -17.04
CA SER A 12 29.89 12.42 -17.25
C SER A 12 29.25 13.66 -16.59
N GLY A 13 29.98 14.45 -15.80
CA GLY A 13 29.49 15.67 -15.13
C GLY A 13 28.59 15.45 -13.90
N VAL A 14 28.35 14.19 -13.49
CA VAL A 14 27.44 13.84 -12.37
C VAL A 14 28.04 14.22 -11.01
N PHE A 15 29.37 14.10 -10.87
CA PHE A 15 30.12 14.61 -9.74
C PHE A 15 30.87 15.88 -10.18
N ARG A 16 30.40 17.07 -9.78
CA ARG A 16 31.13 18.33 -10.00
C ARG A 16 32.01 18.62 -8.79
N ASN A 17 33.23 18.10 -8.76
CA ASN A 17 34.21 18.35 -7.69
C ASN A 17 33.65 18.18 -6.26
N SER A 18 32.63 17.33 -6.11
CA SER A 18 31.89 17.09 -4.87
C SER A 18 31.55 15.62 -4.82
N TRP A 19 31.54 15.05 -3.62
CA TRP A 19 31.11 13.68 -3.34
C TRP A 19 29.59 13.51 -3.47
N ARG A 20 28.83 14.62 -3.34
CA ARG A 20 27.38 14.64 -3.53
C ARG A 20 26.99 14.59 -5.00
N LEU A 21 25.93 13.85 -5.29
CA LEU A 21 25.23 13.86 -6.57
C LEU A 21 24.55 15.23 -6.76
N ASN A 22 24.71 15.85 -7.93
CA ASN A 22 24.11 17.16 -8.19
C ASN A 22 22.66 17.03 -8.72
N PRO A 23 21.64 17.55 -8.01
CA PRO A 23 20.25 17.50 -8.45
C PRO A 23 20.01 18.23 -9.78
N GLU A 24 20.69 19.36 -9.99
CA GLU A 24 20.54 20.21 -11.18
C GLU A 24 21.00 19.50 -12.45
N SER A 25 21.88 18.49 -12.31
CA SER A 25 22.27 17.66 -13.45
C SER A 25 21.09 16.85 -14.00
N PHE A 26 20.15 16.43 -13.14
CA PHE A 26 18.94 15.71 -13.54
C PHE A 26 17.86 16.64 -14.11
N GLU A 27 17.80 17.91 -13.68
CA GLU A 27 16.80 18.88 -14.16
C GLU A 27 16.87 19.09 -15.68
N THR A 28 18.07 18.99 -16.27
CA THR A 28 18.27 19.09 -17.72
C THR A 28 17.51 18.03 -18.53
N GLN A 29 17.02 16.97 -17.88
CA GLN A 29 16.28 15.88 -18.53
C GLN A 29 14.74 16.00 -18.39
N LYS A 30 14.22 16.90 -17.54
CA LYS A 30 12.78 17.00 -17.28
C LYS A 30 12.03 17.51 -18.51
N LYS A 31 10.98 16.79 -18.94
CA LYS A 31 10.12 17.21 -20.07
C LYS A 31 8.84 17.84 -19.54
N THR A 32 8.43 19.00 -20.05
CA THR A 32 7.12 19.58 -19.74
C THR A 32 5.97 18.68 -20.22
N GLU A 33 4.81 18.74 -19.58
CA GLU A 33 3.63 17.95 -19.99
C GLU A 33 3.24 18.24 -21.45
N ALA A 34 3.41 19.48 -21.91
CA ALA A 34 3.23 19.84 -23.32
C ALA A 34 4.22 19.14 -24.26
N GLN A 35 5.47 18.90 -23.84
CA GLN A 35 6.46 18.14 -24.60
C GLN A 35 6.15 16.63 -24.58
N ILE A 36 5.67 16.10 -23.46
CA ILE A 36 5.25 14.70 -23.30
C ILE A 36 4.05 14.39 -24.20
N GLN A 37 3.03 15.25 -24.22
CA GLN A 37 1.88 15.08 -25.12
C GLN A 37 2.27 15.19 -26.60
N ARG A 38 3.27 16.01 -26.92
CA ARG A 38 3.82 16.10 -28.29
C ARG A 38 4.58 14.85 -28.70
N LEU A 39 5.18 14.09 -27.77
CA LEU A 39 5.86 12.82 -28.08
C LEU A 39 4.88 11.81 -28.70
N HIS A 40 3.69 11.66 -28.12
CA HIS A 40 2.66 10.78 -28.68
C HIS A 40 2.30 11.15 -30.13
N ARG A 41 2.25 12.45 -30.45
CA ARG A 41 1.94 12.96 -31.79
C ARG A 41 3.11 12.89 -32.77
N ARG A 42 4.36 13.00 -32.29
CA ARG A 42 5.58 13.01 -33.11
C ARG A 42 6.16 11.62 -33.37
N LEU A 43 5.80 10.63 -32.56
CA LEU A 43 6.28 9.27 -32.75
C LEU A 43 5.76 8.69 -34.08
N PRO A 44 6.64 8.08 -34.90
CA PRO A 44 6.30 7.51 -36.19
C PRO A 44 5.06 6.60 -36.15
N ARG A 45 4.32 6.52 -37.26
CA ARG A 45 3.11 5.71 -37.38
C ARG A 45 3.34 4.19 -37.23
N HIS A 46 4.58 3.71 -37.33
CA HIS A 46 4.90 2.29 -37.12
C HIS A 46 4.89 1.85 -35.66
N PHE A 47 4.93 2.79 -34.70
CA PHE A 47 4.69 2.46 -33.29
C PHE A 47 3.19 2.30 -33.06
N ASN A 48 2.79 1.17 -32.48
CA ASN A 48 1.41 0.98 -32.00
C ASN A 48 1.15 1.94 -30.82
N ASN A 49 -0.12 2.28 -30.57
CA ASN A 49 -0.54 3.18 -29.50
C ASN A 49 0.00 2.74 -28.14
N GLY A 50 -0.02 1.43 -27.83
CA GLY A 50 0.53 0.92 -26.57
C GLY A 50 2.02 1.22 -26.37
N THR A 51 2.83 1.23 -27.44
CA THR A 51 4.26 1.60 -27.34
C THR A 51 4.44 3.10 -27.16
N LYS A 52 3.58 3.91 -27.79
CA LYS A 52 3.58 5.37 -27.62
C LYS A 52 3.18 5.76 -26.20
N ASP A 53 2.16 5.11 -25.66
CA ASP A 53 1.71 5.27 -24.28
C ASP A 53 2.81 4.87 -23.29
N GLY A 54 3.50 3.74 -23.54
CA GLY A 54 4.64 3.33 -22.72
C GLY A 54 5.79 4.34 -22.69
N ILE A 55 6.08 5.02 -23.81
CA ILE A 55 7.11 6.09 -23.86
C ILE A 55 6.64 7.33 -23.09
N VAL A 56 5.37 7.71 -23.21
CA VAL A 56 4.77 8.81 -22.45
C VAL A 56 4.84 8.54 -20.95
N ASP A 57 4.47 7.34 -20.54
CA ASP A 57 4.50 6.90 -19.15
C ASP A 57 5.92 6.85 -18.60
N PHE A 58 6.89 6.41 -19.40
CA PHE A 58 8.31 6.46 -19.04
C PHE A 58 8.76 7.88 -18.68
N TYR A 59 8.47 8.87 -19.53
CA TYR A 59 8.85 10.27 -19.26
C TYR A 59 8.10 10.86 -18.06
N ARG A 60 6.84 10.47 -17.83
CA ARG A 60 6.12 10.87 -16.62
C ARG A 60 6.76 10.29 -15.35
N ARG A 61 7.10 9.00 -15.35
CA ARG A 61 7.81 8.36 -14.22
C ARG A 61 9.18 9.00 -13.99
N GLN A 62 9.91 9.31 -15.06
CA GLN A 62 11.19 10.03 -14.96
C GLN A 62 11.00 11.40 -14.30
N ASN A 63 10.02 12.19 -14.74
CA ASN A 63 9.74 13.49 -14.15
C ASN A 63 9.36 13.39 -12.67
N GLN A 64 8.54 12.39 -12.30
CA GLN A 64 8.17 12.13 -10.91
C GLN A 64 9.39 11.77 -10.07
N LEU A 65 10.30 10.93 -10.58
CA LEU A 65 11.53 10.58 -9.88
C LEU A 65 12.41 11.82 -9.62
N VAL A 66 12.53 12.72 -10.59
CA VAL A 66 13.27 13.99 -10.41
C VAL A 66 12.60 14.88 -9.34
N GLU A 67 11.28 14.95 -9.31
CA GLU A 67 10.55 15.69 -8.26
C GLU A 67 10.81 15.11 -6.87
N HIS A 68 10.84 13.78 -6.74
CA HIS A 68 11.18 13.13 -5.48
C HIS A 68 12.62 13.40 -5.05
N PHE A 69 13.60 13.41 -5.96
CA PHE A 69 14.97 13.78 -5.61
C PHE A 69 15.06 15.23 -5.11
N GLN A 70 14.30 16.17 -5.71
CA GLN A 70 14.22 17.54 -5.21
C GLN A 70 13.59 17.61 -3.82
N GLU A 71 12.60 16.77 -3.54
CA GLU A 71 11.99 16.66 -2.20
C GLU A 71 12.97 16.10 -1.18
N ILE A 72 13.74 15.07 -1.54
CA ILE A 72 14.82 14.53 -0.71
C ILE A 72 15.90 15.57 -0.46
N GLU A 73 16.30 16.36 -1.45
CA GLU A 73 17.24 17.45 -1.24
C GLU A 73 16.71 18.46 -0.24
N ARG A 74 15.44 18.84 -0.33
CA ARG A 74 14.81 19.71 0.68
C ARG A 74 14.83 19.08 2.06
N LEU A 75 14.63 17.77 2.18
CA LEU A 75 14.86 17.05 3.43
C LEU A 75 16.32 17.20 3.84
N ILE A 76 17.29 16.84 3.00
CA ILE A 76 18.73 16.96 3.29
C ILE A 76 19.10 18.38 3.80
N TYR A 77 18.57 19.43 3.20
CA TYR A 77 18.81 20.80 3.69
C TYR A 77 18.10 21.15 5.01
N ARG A 78 16.98 20.49 5.35
CA ARG A 78 16.23 20.70 6.60
C ARG A 78 17.04 20.41 7.87
N THR A 79 17.94 19.43 7.82
CA THR A 79 18.51 18.81 9.04
C THR A 79 20.04 18.89 9.13
N ASP A 80 20.70 19.54 8.16
CA ASP A 80 22.12 19.91 8.28
C ASP A 80 22.26 21.39 8.72
N PRO A 81 22.57 21.68 9.99
CA PRO A 81 22.69 23.05 10.50
C PRO A 81 23.92 23.81 9.95
N SER A 82 24.85 23.14 9.27
CA SER A 82 26.02 23.76 8.63
C SER A 82 25.72 24.29 7.23
N MET A 83 24.61 23.86 6.61
CA MET A 83 24.16 24.35 5.32
C MET A 83 23.16 25.49 5.49
N ASN A 84 23.56 26.70 5.08
CA ASN A 84 22.67 27.86 5.04
C ASN A 84 21.51 27.60 4.06
N MET A 85 20.33 27.33 4.59
CA MET A 85 19.07 27.43 3.84
C MET A 85 18.76 28.90 3.51
N PRO A 86 18.23 29.23 2.33
CA PRO A 86 17.38 30.40 2.19
C PRO A 86 16.26 30.29 3.24
N ASN A 87 16.02 31.38 3.96
CA ASN A 87 15.18 31.42 5.15
C ASN A 87 13.68 31.19 4.79
N ASP A 88 13.28 29.95 4.52
CA ASP A 88 11.94 29.57 4.09
C ASP A 88 11.12 28.93 5.22
N ALA A 89 11.17 29.51 6.43
CA ALA A 89 10.32 29.10 7.56
C ALA A 89 8.82 29.02 7.18
N ALA A 90 8.39 29.84 6.20
CA ALA A 90 7.05 29.81 5.64
C ALA A 90 6.70 28.50 4.91
N LEU A 91 7.68 27.84 4.28
CA LEU A 91 7.50 26.56 3.58
C LEU A 91 7.39 25.41 4.58
N TYR A 92 8.15 25.44 5.66
CA TYR A 92 8.05 24.48 6.76
C TYR A 92 6.67 24.52 7.42
N ASP A 93 6.22 25.73 7.74
CA ASP A 93 4.87 25.96 8.25
C ASP A 93 3.80 25.50 7.25
N HIS A 94 4.05 25.67 5.95
CA HIS A 94 3.14 25.18 4.92
C HIS A 94 3.08 23.65 4.87
N ALA A 95 4.21 22.94 4.93
CA ALA A 95 4.27 21.48 4.91
C ALA A 95 3.53 20.85 6.10
N ILE A 96 3.81 21.31 7.32
CA ILE A 96 3.11 20.85 8.54
C ILE A 96 1.60 21.14 8.45
N ARG A 97 1.21 22.35 8.01
CA ARG A 97 -0.21 22.69 7.85
C ARG A 97 -0.87 21.81 6.79
N THR A 98 -0.17 21.43 5.72
CA THR A 98 -0.72 20.53 4.69
C THR A 98 -0.93 19.11 5.22
N GLU A 99 0.02 18.54 5.95
CA GLU A 99 -0.14 17.24 6.60
C GLU A 99 -1.29 17.25 7.62
N GLN A 100 -1.33 18.25 8.50
CA GLN A 100 -2.41 18.39 9.47
C GLN A 100 -3.78 18.52 8.79
N ARG A 101 -3.85 19.27 7.67
CA ARG A 101 -5.07 19.36 6.86
C ARG A 101 -5.44 18.03 6.21
N ARG A 102 -4.47 17.25 5.71
CA ARG A 102 -4.72 15.91 5.15
C ARG A 102 -5.29 14.99 6.23
N ALA A 103 -4.60 14.87 7.37
CA ALA A 103 -5.04 14.05 8.50
C ALA A 103 -6.43 14.46 9.02
N TRP A 104 -6.70 15.76 9.10
CA TRP A 104 -8.01 16.26 9.51
C TRP A 104 -9.10 15.91 8.50
N ARG A 105 -8.84 16.09 7.19
CA ARG A 105 -9.78 15.73 6.12
C ARG A 105 -10.07 14.23 6.10
N GLU A 106 -9.07 13.41 6.33
CA GLU A 106 -9.22 11.94 6.42
C GLU A 106 -10.05 11.54 7.63
N GLY A 107 -9.72 12.06 8.81
CA GLY A 107 -10.51 11.82 10.02
C GLY A 107 -11.96 12.31 9.88
N PHE A 108 -12.17 13.43 9.20
CA PHE A 108 -13.51 13.94 8.89
C PHE A 108 -14.25 13.02 7.90
N ALA A 109 -13.59 12.55 6.83
CA ALA A 109 -14.15 11.62 5.84
C ALA A 109 -14.63 10.31 6.49
N LEU A 110 -13.86 9.77 7.42
CA LEU A 110 -14.22 8.55 8.15
C LEU A 110 -15.42 8.78 9.07
N ARG A 111 -15.43 9.88 9.83
CA ARG A 111 -16.53 10.21 10.75
C ARG A 111 -17.83 10.47 10.00
N ILE A 112 -17.80 11.26 8.92
CA ILE A 112 -19.01 11.55 8.13
C ILE A 112 -19.57 10.28 7.48
N SER A 113 -18.70 9.40 6.96
CA SER A 113 -19.13 8.12 6.40
C SER A 113 -19.78 7.22 7.47
N PHE A 114 -19.19 7.16 8.66
CA PHE A 114 -19.74 6.39 9.77
C PHE A 114 -21.12 6.89 10.21
N TYR A 115 -21.26 8.20 10.47
CA TYR A 115 -22.54 8.78 10.87
C TYR A 115 -23.59 8.68 9.77
N ALA A 116 -23.21 8.82 8.50
CA ALA A 116 -24.13 8.63 7.40
C ALA A 116 -24.64 7.18 7.32
N ASN A 117 -23.75 6.18 7.42
CA ASN A 117 -24.13 4.77 7.46
C ASN A 117 -25.05 4.46 8.67
N ALA A 118 -24.77 5.06 9.84
CA ALA A 118 -25.64 4.92 11.01
C ALA A 118 -27.04 5.53 10.79
N CYS A 119 -27.11 6.73 10.21
CA CYS A 119 -28.39 7.37 9.87
C CYS A 119 -29.18 6.55 8.84
N LEU A 120 -28.51 6.03 7.80
CA LEU A 120 -29.14 5.17 6.79
C LEU A 120 -29.68 3.88 7.40
N LEU A 121 -28.96 3.27 8.34
CA LEU A 121 -29.43 2.11 9.08
C LEU A 121 -30.71 2.41 9.86
N ILE A 122 -30.77 3.52 10.60
CA ILE A 122 -31.97 3.91 11.37
C ILE A 122 -33.18 4.09 10.44
N ILE A 123 -32.99 4.77 9.30
CA ILE A 123 -34.04 4.98 8.30
C ILE A 123 -34.54 3.63 7.76
N LYS A 124 -33.63 2.72 7.41
CA LYS A 124 -33.98 1.39 6.89
C LYS A 124 -34.65 0.50 7.94
N ILE A 125 -34.23 0.56 9.20
CA ILE A 125 -34.88 -0.17 10.30
C ILE A 125 -36.32 0.33 10.49
N PHE A 126 -36.52 1.65 10.47
CA PHE A 126 -37.86 2.22 10.57
C PHE A 126 -38.74 1.79 9.39
N ALA A 127 -38.22 1.83 8.16
CA ALA A 127 -38.91 1.33 6.98
C ALA A 127 -39.22 -0.17 7.05
N ALA A 128 -38.28 -0.98 7.55
CA ALA A 128 -38.47 -2.42 7.73
C ALA A 128 -39.59 -2.73 8.74
N TYR A 129 -39.60 -2.02 9.87
CA TYR A 129 -40.65 -2.18 10.89
C TYR A 129 -42.02 -1.76 10.38
N SER A 130 -42.09 -0.63 9.66
CA SER A 130 -43.36 -0.11 9.13
C SER A 130 -43.93 -0.96 7.99
N SER A 131 -43.07 -1.53 7.15
CA SER A 131 -43.50 -2.31 5.97
C SER A 131 -43.75 -3.78 6.29
N GLY A 132 -43.07 -4.35 7.29
CA GLY A 132 -43.12 -5.79 7.58
C GLY A 132 -42.53 -6.67 6.47
N SER A 133 -41.93 -6.08 5.43
CA SER A 133 -41.40 -6.79 4.26
C SER A 133 -40.04 -7.42 4.53
N LEU A 134 -39.91 -8.70 4.19
CA LEU A 134 -38.65 -9.45 4.27
C LEU A 134 -37.55 -8.84 3.39
N SER A 135 -37.92 -8.22 2.26
CA SER A 135 -36.97 -7.55 1.36
C SER A 135 -36.33 -6.33 2.01
N ILE A 136 -37.11 -5.54 2.78
CA ILE A 136 -36.60 -4.34 3.46
C ILE A 136 -35.76 -4.72 4.68
N ILE A 137 -36.14 -5.79 5.40
CA ILE A 137 -35.32 -6.36 6.48
C ILE A 137 -33.95 -6.79 5.96
N THR A 138 -33.89 -7.45 4.80
CA THR A 138 -32.63 -7.85 4.17
C THR A 138 -31.76 -6.64 3.82
N SER A 139 -32.35 -5.59 3.24
CA SER A 139 -31.63 -4.34 2.95
C SER A 139 -31.15 -3.59 4.21
N ALA A 140 -31.88 -3.72 5.33
CA ALA A 140 -31.46 -3.18 6.62
C ALA A 140 -30.28 -3.97 7.22
N LEU A 141 -30.26 -5.30 7.03
CA LEU A 141 -29.13 -6.15 7.42
C LEU A 141 -27.84 -5.76 6.67
N ASP A 142 -27.95 -5.43 5.38
CA ASP A 142 -26.81 -4.94 4.60
C ASP A 142 -26.21 -3.67 5.22
N SER A 143 -27.04 -2.67 5.50
CA SER A 143 -26.59 -1.43 6.16
C SER A 143 -26.13 -1.62 7.60
N PHE A 144 -26.57 -2.69 8.28
CA PHE A 144 -26.03 -3.07 9.57
C PHE A 144 -24.60 -3.61 9.42
N LEU A 145 -24.35 -4.45 8.41
CA LEU A 145 -23.01 -4.96 8.12
C LEU A 145 -22.04 -3.86 7.66
N ASP A 146 -22.52 -2.85 6.94
CA ASP A 146 -21.76 -1.61 6.66
C ASP A 146 -21.33 -0.91 7.95
N LEU A 147 -22.26 -0.76 8.90
CA LEU A 147 -21.98 -0.10 10.17
C LEU A 147 -21.00 -0.90 11.01
N VAL A 148 -21.19 -2.23 11.12
CA VAL A 148 -20.27 -3.14 11.83
C VAL A 148 -18.86 -3.05 11.24
N SER A 149 -18.74 -3.11 9.92
CA SER A 149 -17.45 -2.99 9.24
C SER A 149 -16.81 -1.63 9.50
N GLY A 150 -17.61 -0.57 9.57
CA GLY A 150 -17.14 0.76 9.95
C GLY A 150 -16.69 0.88 11.41
N VAL A 151 -17.37 0.20 12.35
CA VAL A 151 -16.94 0.08 13.75
C VAL A 151 -15.60 -0.64 13.85
N ILE A 152 -15.39 -1.70 13.06
CA ILE A 152 -14.12 -2.43 13.02
C ILE A 152 -12.99 -1.50 12.58
N LEU A 153 -13.16 -0.75 11.49
CA LEU A 153 -12.14 0.21 11.03
C LEU A 153 -11.87 1.29 12.08
N TRP A 154 -12.91 1.84 12.71
CA TRP A 154 -12.75 2.80 13.81
C TRP A 154 -12.01 2.20 15.00
N ALA A 155 -12.34 0.97 15.40
CA ALA A 155 -11.66 0.27 16.49
C ALA A 155 -10.18 0.02 16.16
N THR A 156 -9.85 -0.34 14.91
CA THR A 156 -8.46 -0.50 14.48
C THR A 156 -7.68 0.81 14.50
N ASP A 157 -8.26 1.93 14.04
CA ASP A 157 -7.65 3.27 14.13
C ASP A 157 -7.42 3.67 15.60
N GLN A 158 -8.40 3.46 16.47
CA GLN A 158 -8.25 3.73 17.90
C GLN A 158 -7.17 2.86 18.56
N SER A 159 -7.08 1.58 18.16
CA SER A 159 -6.05 0.67 18.64
C SER A 159 -4.65 1.11 18.21
N MET A 160 -4.50 1.62 16.98
CA MET A 160 -3.23 2.15 16.46
C MET A 160 -2.77 3.40 17.21
N ARG A 161 -3.70 4.30 17.55
CA ARG A 161 -3.40 5.51 18.33
C ARG A 161 -2.93 5.19 19.75
N LYS A 162 -3.44 4.10 20.34
CA LYS A 162 -3.05 3.63 21.68
C LYS A 162 -1.81 2.73 21.58
N GLN A 163 -0.65 3.36 21.43
CA GLN A 163 0.63 2.67 21.41
C GLN A 163 1.12 2.39 22.84
N ASP A 164 1.25 1.10 23.18
CA ASP A 164 1.98 0.65 24.36
C ASP A 164 3.29 0.03 23.88
N LYS A 165 4.40 0.74 24.10
CA LYS A 165 5.73 0.32 23.62
C LYS A 165 6.24 -0.94 24.32
N TYR A 166 5.74 -1.29 25.52
CA TYR A 166 6.16 -2.49 26.23
C TYR A 166 5.54 -3.75 25.63
N LEU A 167 4.26 -3.69 25.26
CA LEU A 167 3.55 -4.80 24.63
C LEU A 167 3.80 -4.87 23.12
N TYR A 168 3.93 -3.72 22.46
CA TYR A 168 4.08 -3.59 21.02
C TYR A 168 5.28 -2.68 20.68
N PRO A 169 6.52 -3.19 20.82
CA PRO A 169 7.73 -2.40 20.60
C PRO A 169 7.86 -1.89 19.16
N ALA A 170 7.38 -2.67 18.18
CA ALA A 170 7.33 -2.29 16.77
C ALA A 170 6.07 -1.45 16.41
N GLY A 171 5.28 -1.02 17.40
CA GLY A 171 4.02 -0.33 17.19
C GLY A 171 2.86 -1.24 16.76
N LYS A 172 1.71 -0.61 16.46
CA LYS A 172 0.45 -1.29 16.09
C LYS A 172 -0.01 -0.97 14.67
N SER A 173 0.88 -0.45 13.82
CA SER A 173 0.54 0.05 12.48
C SER A 173 -0.01 -1.05 11.55
N ARG A 174 0.29 -2.33 11.84
CA ARG A 174 -0.29 -3.52 11.17
C ARG A 174 -1.79 -3.76 11.45
N MET A 175 -2.38 -3.09 12.44
CA MET A 175 -3.82 -3.21 12.70
C MET A 175 -4.67 -2.61 11.57
N GLN A 176 -4.13 -1.64 10.82
CA GLN A 176 -4.82 -1.04 9.67
C GLN A 176 -5.10 -2.03 8.55
N PRO A 177 -4.10 -2.71 7.93
CA PRO A 177 -4.37 -3.69 6.89
C PRO A 177 -5.23 -4.84 7.43
N LEU A 178 -5.06 -5.25 8.69
CA LEU A 178 -5.93 -6.25 9.32
C LEU A 178 -7.40 -5.81 9.35
N GLY A 179 -7.67 -4.57 9.75
CA GLY A 179 -9.02 -3.99 9.72
C GLY A 179 -9.63 -3.98 8.33
N ILE A 180 -8.85 -3.60 7.32
CA ILE A 180 -9.29 -3.58 5.91
C ILE A 180 -9.54 -5.01 5.38
N ILE A 181 -8.74 -6.00 5.78
CA ILE A 181 -8.95 -7.41 5.42
C ILE A 181 -10.29 -7.89 5.98
N VAL A 182 -10.55 -7.68 7.28
CA VAL A 182 -11.81 -8.08 7.91
C VAL A 182 -13.00 -7.39 7.25
N PHE A 183 -12.89 -6.08 6.99
CA PHE A 183 -13.88 -5.31 6.23
C PHE A 183 -14.15 -5.95 4.87
N SER A 184 -13.10 -6.25 4.11
CA SER A 184 -13.20 -6.83 2.77
C SER A 184 -13.87 -8.21 2.78
N CYS A 185 -13.63 -9.03 3.82
CA CYS A 185 -14.29 -10.32 3.97
C CYS A 185 -15.79 -10.19 4.25
N ILE A 186 -16.20 -9.26 5.11
CA ILE A 186 -17.62 -8.99 5.39
C ILE A 186 -18.32 -8.53 4.11
N MET A 187 -17.74 -7.56 3.41
CA MET A 187 -18.32 -7.03 2.17
C MET A 187 -18.29 -8.01 1.00
N GLY A 188 -17.26 -8.87 0.93
CA GLY A 188 -17.23 -9.99 0.01
C GLY A 188 -18.36 -11.00 0.26
N THR A 189 -18.71 -11.22 1.53
CA THR A 189 -19.85 -12.08 1.92
C THR A 189 -21.18 -11.47 1.49
N LEU A 190 -21.35 -10.15 1.64
CA LEU A 190 -22.52 -9.43 1.10
C LEU A 190 -22.61 -9.57 -0.42
N GLY A 191 -21.49 -9.41 -1.14
CA GLY A 191 -21.44 -9.65 -2.58
C GLY A 191 -21.86 -11.07 -2.95
N PHE A 192 -21.46 -12.08 -2.17
CA PHE A 192 -21.87 -13.47 -2.37
C PHE A 192 -23.36 -13.70 -2.09
N GLN A 193 -23.94 -13.01 -1.11
CA GLN A 193 -25.37 -13.04 -0.85
C GLN A 193 -26.17 -12.46 -2.03
N VAL A 194 -25.74 -11.33 -2.59
CA VAL A 194 -26.36 -10.73 -3.79
C VAL A 194 -26.25 -11.69 -4.99
N LEU A 195 -25.12 -12.39 -5.13
CA LEU A 195 -24.95 -13.41 -6.17
C LEU A 195 -25.95 -14.56 -6.03
N ILE A 196 -26.11 -15.11 -4.82
CA ILE A 196 -27.07 -16.18 -4.55
C ILE A 196 -28.50 -15.73 -4.87
N GLU A 197 -28.85 -14.52 -4.45
CA GLU A 197 -30.19 -13.96 -4.69
C GLU A 197 -30.45 -13.75 -6.18
N GLY A 198 -29.48 -13.20 -6.93
CA GLY A 198 -29.59 -13.07 -8.38
C GLY A 198 -29.76 -14.41 -9.10
N VAL A 199 -29.05 -15.47 -8.66
CA VAL A 199 -29.21 -16.83 -9.20
C VAL A 199 -30.58 -17.41 -8.86
N ARG A 200 -31.06 -17.20 -7.63
CA ARG A 200 -32.40 -17.65 -7.22
C ARG A 200 -33.49 -16.99 -8.04
N GLN A 201 -33.38 -15.70 -8.30
CA GLN A 201 -34.33 -14.96 -9.15
C GLN A 201 -34.29 -15.43 -10.61
N LEU A 202 -33.12 -15.83 -11.11
CA LEU A 202 -32.99 -16.36 -12.48
C LEU A 202 -33.63 -17.74 -12.67
N VAL A 203 -33.59 -18.60 -11.64
CA VAL A 203 -34.06 -20.00 -11.69
C VAL A 203 -35.47 -20.18 -11.10
N GLY A 204 -35.89 -19.27 -10.22
CA GLY A 204 -37.14 -19.34 -9.48
C GLY A 204 -38.39 -19.08 -10.35
N PRO A 205 -39.51 -19.76 -10.07
CA PRO A 205 -40.76 -19.57 -10.80
C PRO A 205 -41.51 -18.27 -10.43
N ASP A 206 -41.22 -17.66 -9.28
CA ASP A 206 -41.95 -16.50 -8.76
C ASP A 206 -41.27 -15.19 -9.15
N HIS A 207 -41.75 -14.59 -10.24
CA HIS A 207 -41.48 -13.20 -10.61
C HIS A 207 -42.52 -12.28 -9.95
N THR A 208 -42.66 -12.35 -8.62
CA THR A 208 -43.61 -11.50 -7.91
C THR A 208 -42.97 -10.17 -7.52
N HIS A 209 -43.12 -9.17 -8.39
CA HIS A 209 -43.01 -7.78 -7.98
C HIS A 209 -44.25 -7.42 -7.14
N HIS A 210 -44.17 -7.54 -5.82
CA HIS A 210 -45.19 -6.95 -4.95
C HIS A 210 -44.96 -5.43 -4.88
N LEU A 211 -45.64 -4.71 -5.79
CA LEU A 211 -45.56 -3.25 -5.96
C LEU A 211 -46.58 -2.49 -5.09
N GLU A 212 -46.82 -2.93 -3.86
CA GLU A 212 -47.74 -2.22 -2.94
C GLU A 212 -46.95 -1.31 -1.97
N ASP A 213 -46.18 -0.37 -2.54
CA ASP A 213 -45.76 0.96 -1.98
C ASP A 213 -44.58 1.56 -2.78
N LEU A 214 -44.72 1.57 -4.12
CA LEU A 214 -43.62 1.81 -5.05
C LEU A 214 -42.96 3.20 -4.89
N TYR A 215 -43.74 4.25 -4.62
CA TYR A 215 -43.22 5.62 -4.58
C TYR A 215 -42.41 5.94 -3.32
N GLY A 216 -42.81 5.40 -2.16
CA GLY A 216 -42.09 5.58 -0.90
C GLY A 216 -40.74 4.84 -0.90
N LEU A 217 -40.74 3.59 -1.39
CA LEU A 217 -39.53 2.77 -1.52
C LEU A 217 -38.53 3.38 -2.51
N ILE A 218 -39.01 3.81 -3.69
CA ILE A 218 -38.17 4.49 -4.69
C ILE A 218 -37.56 5.78 -4.11
N GLY A 219 -38.35 6.58 -3.38
CA GLY A 219 -37.85 7.80 -2.73
C GLY A 219 -36.71 7.51 -1.74
N ILE A 220 -36.86 6.46 -0.92
CA ILE A 220 -35.82 6.04 0.03
C ILE A 220 -34.58 5.53 -0.72
N MET A 221 -34.73 4.68 -1.74
CA MET A 221 -33.60 4.18 -2.54
C MET A 221 -32.83 5.29 -3.24
N VAL A 222 -33.53 6.24 -3.85
CA VAL A 222 -32.91 7.42 -4.50
C VAL A 222 -32.15 8.26 -3.47
N SER A 223 -32.70 8.44 -2.26
CA SER A 223 -32.01 9.16 -1.18
C SER A 223 -30.72 8.46 -0.74
N VAL A 224 -30.73 7.13 -0.63
CA VAL A 224 -29.57 6.30 -0.29
C VAL A 224 -28.48 6.44 -1.36
N ILE A 225 -28.86 6.32 -2.63
CA ILE A 225 -27.95 6.48 -3.78
C ILE A 225 -27.31 7.87 -3.76
N LEU A 226 -28.09 8.93 -3.55
CA LEU A 226 -27.57 10.30 -3.53
C LEU A 226 -26.59 10.52 -2.38
N VAL A 227 -26.92 10.07 -1.17
CA VAL A 227 -26.05 10.20 0.00
C VAL A 227 -24.74 9.44 -0.19
N LYS A 228 -24.80 8.15 -0.58
CA LYS A 228 -23.62 7.32 -0.84
C LYS A 228 -22.78 7.87 -2.01
N PHE A 229 -23.41 8.43 -3.05
CA PHE A 229 -22.70 9.06 -4.17
C PHE A 229 -21.92 10.32 -3.74
N CYS A 230 -22.53 11.18 -2.92
CA CYS A 230 -21.85 12.34 -2.35
C CYS A 230 -20.67 11.93 -1.47
N LEU A 231 -20.84 10.90 -0.64
CA LEU A 231 -19.76 10.34 0.19
C LEU A 231 -18.63 9.77 -0.67
N TRP A 232 -18.96 9.02 -1.73
CA TRP A 232 -17.99 8.50 -2.69
C TRP A 232 -17.16 9.64 -3.32
N LEU A 233 -17.81 10.72 -3.78
CA LEU A 233 -17.13 11.89 -4.36
C LEU A 233 -16.20 12.61 -3.38
N TYR A 234 -16.53 12.57 -2.08
CA TYR A 234 -15.69 13.14 -1.03
C TYR A 234 -14.49 12.23 -0.74
N CYS A 235 -14.74 10.94 -0.51
CA CYS A 235 -13.72 9.97 -0.11
C CYS A 235 -12.73 9.63 -1.24
N ARG A 236 -13.16 9.62 -2.52
CA ARG A 236 -12.27 9.32 -3.68
C ARG A 236 -11.11 10.30 -3.88
N ARG A 237 -11.10 11.43 -3.16
CA ARG A 237 -10.04 12.44 -3.24
C ARG A 237 -8.94 12.24 -2.20
N SER A 238 -9.07 11.25 -1.32
CA SER A 238 -8.04 10.93 -0.32
C SER A 238 -7.11 9.84 -0.84
N ASN A 239 -5.84 9.92 -0.45
CA ASN A 239 -4.83 8.89 -0.73
C ASN A 239 -4.77 7.82 0.38
N SER A 240 -5.39 8.03 1.53
CA SER A 240 -5.35 7.08 2.65
C SER A 240 -6.09 5.78 2.30
N ALA A 241 -5.43 4.64 2.54
CA ALA A 241 -5.98 3.32 2.23
C ALA A 241 -7.32 3.04 2.93
N VAL A 242 -7.49 3.54 4.16
CA VAL A 242 -8.77 3.38 4.91
C VAL A 242 -9.88 4.18 4.24
N VAL A 243 -9.61 5.43 3.86
CA VAL A 243 -10.61 6.29 3.20
C VAL A 243 -10.93 5.77 1.79
N GLN A 244 -9.94 5.24 1.07
CA GLN A 244 -10.15 4.59 -0.22
C GLN A 244 -11.01 3.33 -0.11
N THR A 245 -10.84 2.54 0.96
CA THR A 245 -11.69 1.36 1.24
C THR A 245 -13.15 1.79 1.42
N TYR A 246 -13.42 2.85 2.20
CA TYR A 246 -14.75 3.44 2.30
C TYR A 246 -15.27 4.00 0.98
N ALA A 247 -14.42 4.63 0.17
CA ALA A 247 -14.84 5.11 -1.15
C ALA A 247 -15.27 3.95 -2.05
N GLN A 248 -14.54 2.84 -2.03
CA GLN A 248 -14.89 1.63 -2.77
C GLN A 248 -16.21 1.02 -2.30
N ASP A 249 -16.44 0.98 -0.99
CA ASP A 249 -17.69 0.55 -0.36
C ASP A 249 -18.88 1.39 -0.86
N HIS A 250 -18.80 2.71 -0.67
CA HIS A 250 -19.84 3.65 -1.13
C HIS A 250 -20.09 3.55 -2.65
N ARG A 251 -19.04 3.32 -3.45
CA ARG A 251 -19.16 3.11 -4.90
C ARG A 251 -19.95 1.84 -5.22
N ASN A 252 -19.64 0.75 -4.54
CA ASN A 252 -20.30 -0.53 -4.75
C ASN A 252 -21.77 -0.43 -4.32
N ASP A 253 -22.08 0.25 -3.21
CA ASP A 253 -23.45 0.51 -2.77
C ASP A 253 -24.24 1.36 -3.77
N VAL A 254 -23.62 2.40 -4.33
CA VAL A 254 -24.27 3.19 -5.39
C VAL A 254 -24.56 2.29 -6.59
N ALA A 255 -23.63 1.43 -6.98
CA ALA A 255 -23.80 0.53 -8.12
C ALA A 255 -24.91 -0.50 -7.89
N THR A 256 -24.92 -1.19 -6.74
CA THR A 256 -25.94 -2.21 -6.40
C THR A 256 -27.32 -1.59 -6.27
N ASN A 257 -27.44 -0.48 -5.54
CA ASN A 257 -28.74 0.20 -5.39
C ASN A 257 -29.23 0.82 -6.71
N SER A 258 -28.33 1.34 -7.57
CA SER A 258 -28.73 1.87 -8.88
C SER A 258 -29.17 0.78 -9.84
N VAL A 259 -28.47 -0.36 -9.88
CA VAL A 259 -28.89 -1.52 -10.68
C VAL A 259 -30.23 -2.03 -10.17
N GLY A 260 -30.38 -2.26 -8.85
CA GLY A 260 -31.65 -2.69 -8.27
C GLY A 260 -32.81 -1.73 -8.52
N LEU A 261 -32.57 -0.41 -8.49
CA LEU A 261 -33.59 0.59 -8.82
C LEU A 261 -33.94 0.59 -10.31
N ALA A 262 -32.93 0.51 -11.19
CA ALA A 262 -33.14 0.44 -12.64
C ALA A 262 -33.95 -0.81 -13.00
N SER A 263 -33.62 -1.93 -12.38
CA SER A 263 -34.34 -3.20 -12.47
C SER A 263 -35.80 -3.09 -12.02
N ALA A 264 -36.05 -2.49 -10.85
CA ALA A 264 -37.41 -2.26 -10.37
C ALA A 264 -38.25 -1.35 -11.29
N MET A 265 -37.63 -0.38 -11.97
CA MET A 265 -38.29 0.53 -12.91
C MET A 265 -38.49 -0.07 -14.32
N LEU A 266 -37.58 -0.95 -14.74
CA LEU A 266 -37.53 -1.50 -16.10
C LEU A 266 -38.07 -2.94 -16.18
N GLY A 267 -38.34 -3.59 -15.04
CA GLY A 267 -38.81 -4.98 -14.96
C GLY A 267 -40.06 -5.27 -15.80
N ASP A 268 -40.98 -4.31 -15.91
CA ASP A 268 -42.19 -4.46 -16.74
C ASP A 268 -41.94 -4.34 -18.26
N ARG A 269 -40.76 -3.83 -18.67
CA ARG A 269 -40.43 -3.56 -20.09
C ARG A 269 -39.28 -4.41 -20.64
N LEU A 270 -38.43 -4.95 -19.77
CA LEU A 270 -37.26 -5.74 -20.16
C LEU A 270 -37.56 -7.25 -20.08
N VAL A 271 -36.76 -8.04 -20.80
CA VAL A 271 -36.86 -9.50 -20.74
C VAL A 271 -36.49 -9.97 -19.33
N TYR A 272 -37.31 -10.84 -18.76
CA TYR A 272 -37.24 -11.31 -17.37
C TYR A 272 -35.86 -11.79 -16.89
N TRP A 273 -34.98 -12.26 -17.78
CA TRP A 273 -33.64 -12.74 -17.42
C TRP A 273 -32.56 -11.64 -17.36
N ILE A 274 -32.80 -10.47 -17.95
CA ILE A 274 -31.78 -9.41 -18.08
C ILE A 274 -31.45 -8.81 -16.71
N ASP A 275 -32.47 -8.59 -15.88
CA ASP A 275 -32.33 -8.06 -14.54
C ASP A 275 -31.47 -8.96 -13.62
N PRO A 276 -31.85 -10.23 -13.36
CA PRO A 276 -31.04 -11.12 -12.52
C PRO A 276 -29.64 -11.39 -13.09
N LEU A 277 -29.47 -11.39 -14.42
CA LEU A 277 -28.13 -11.49 -15.03
C LEU A 277 -27.27 -10.27 -14.70
N GLY A 278 -27.84 -9.06 -14.78
CA GLY A 278 -27.15 -7.82 -14.41
C GLY A 278 -26.71 -7.83 -12.94
N ALA A 279 -27.59 -8.27 -12.04
CA ALA A 279 -27.28 -8.43 -10.62
C ALA A 279 -26.14 -9.46 -10.38
N ILE A 280 -26.16 -10.60 -11.07
CA ILE A 280 -25.11 -11.63 -11.01
C ILE A 280 -23.75 -11.08 -11.47
N LEU A 281 -23.71 -10.41 -12.62
CA LEU A 281 -22.49 -9.82 -13.16
C LEU A 281 -21.91 -8.76 -12.22
N LEU A 282 -22.76 -7.90 -11.66
CA LEU A 282 -22.35 -6.89 -10.70
C LEU A 282 -21.83 -7.52 -9.40
N ALA A 283 -22.50 -8.56 -8.89
CA ALA A 283 -22.08 -9.26 -7.69
C ALA A 283 -20.69 -9.91 -7.86
N MET A 284 -20.44 -10.56 -9.00
CA MET A 284 -19.11 -11.12 -9.31
C MET A 284 -18.03 -10.04 -9.35
N TYR A 285 -18.33 -8.87 -9.93
CA TYR A 285 -17.41 -7.74 -9.93
C TYR A 285 -17.09 -7.23 -8.51
N ILE A 286 -18.10 -7.13 -7.65
CA ILE A 286 -17.93 -6.70 -6.24
C ILE A 286 -17.08 -7.71 -5.47
N ILE A 287 -17.37 -9.00 -5.60
CA ILE A 287 -16.60 -10.07 -4.95
C ILE A 287 -15.14 -10.02 -5.41
N TYR A 288 -14.89 -9.88 -6.71
CA TYR A 288 -13.54 -9.77 -7.25
C TYR A 288 -12.78 -8.57 -6.67
N ASN A 289 -13.40 -7.38 -6.62
CA ASN A 289 -12.75 -6.19 -6.07
C ASN A 289 -12.42 -6.34 -4.58
N TRP A 290 -13.31 -6.96 -3.79
CA TRP A 290 -13.04 -7.20 -2.37
C TRP A 290 -11.96 -8.26 -2.15
N ALA A 291 -11.93 -9.31 -2.99
CA ALA A 291 -10.86 -10.30 -2.97
C ALA A 291 -9.50 -9.67 -3.33
N ASP A 292 -9.44 -8.84 -4.37
CA ASP A 292 -8.22 -8.12 -4.76
C ASP A 292 -7.75 -7.18 -3.64
N THR A 293 -8.67 -6.44 -3.04
CA THR A 293 -8.40 -5.55 -1.90
C THR A 293 -7.81 -6.33 -0.72
N ALA A 294 -8.44 -7.45 -0.34
CA ALA A 294 -7.96 -8.31 0.73
C ALA A 294 -6.56 -8.87 0.44
N ILE A 295 -6.30 -9.35 -0.79
CA ILE A 295 -4.99 -9.86 -1.20
C ILE A 295 -3.93 -8.74 -1.15
N GLY A 296 -4.26 -7.53 -1.61
CA GLY A 296 -3.38 -6.37 -1.54
C GLY A 296 -2.97 -6.04 -0.10
N GLN A 297 -3.94 -6.03 0.83
CA GLN A 297 -3.66 -5.78 2.25
C GLN A 297 -2.92 -6.94 2.93
N ILE A 298 -3.16 -8.19 2.52
CA ILE A 298 -2.38 -9.35 2.98
C ILE A 298 -0.92 -9.19 2.55
N LYS A 299 -0.66 -8.82 1.29
CA LYS A 299 0.71 -8.54 0.81
C LYS A 299 1.37 -7.42 1.61
N ALA A 300 0.63 -6.34 1.90
CA ALA A 300 1.12 -5.24 2.72
C ALA A 300 1.44 -5.68 4.17
N MET A 301 0.67 -6.62 4.72
CA MET A 301 0.88 -7.17 6.05
C MET A 301 2.05 -8.16 6.12
N VAL A 302 2.29 -8.93 5.06
CA VAL A 302 3.42 -9.89 4.95
C VAL A 302 4.76 -9.17 4.79
N GLY A 303 4.77 -7.99 4.15
CA GLY A 303 6.00 -7.23 3.91
C GLY A 303 6.45 -7.34 2.46
N VAL A 304 5.62 -6.86 1.53
CA VAL A 304 6.04 -6.73 0.13
C VAL A 304 7.08 -5.62 0.00
N SER A 305 8.04 -5.81 -0.91
CA SER A 305 9.08 -4.81 -1.16
C SER A 305 8.48 -3.50 -1.69
N ALA A 306 9.07 -2.38 -1.28
CA ALA A 306 8.74 -1.06 -1.78
C ALA A 306 9.00 -0.95 -3.30
N PRO A 307 8.28 -0.06 -4.00
CA PRO A 307 8.52 0.16 -5.42
C PRO A 307 9.97 0.61 -5.69
N PRO A 308 10.57 0.24 -6.84
CA PRO A 308 11.95 0.59 -7.17
C PRO A 308 12.24 2.10 -7.12
N GLU A 309 11.23 2.92 -7.42
CA GLU A 309 11.30 4.38 -7.34
C GLU A 309 11.63 4.83 -5.91
N PHE A 310 11.00 4.23 -4.90
CA PHE A 310 11.25 4.52 -3.49
C PHE A 310 12.61 3.99 -3.02
N LEU A 311 13.03 2.81 -3.48
CA LEU A 311 14.36 2.29 -3.19
C LEU A 311 15.47 3.20 -3.78
N THR A 312 15.22 3.75 -4.98
CA THR A 312 16.13 4.70 -5.62
C THR A 312 16.23 6.00 -4.82
N GLN A 313 15.11 6.49 -4.28
CA GLN A 313 15.07 7.65 -3.40
C GLN A 313 15.90 7.43 -2.13
N LEU A 314 15.70 6.30 -1.44
CA LEU A 314 16.48 5.93 -0.27
C LEU A 314 17.97 5.83 -0.56
N THR A 315 18.33 5.23 -1.70
CA THR A 315 19.73 5.11 -2.15
C THR A 315 20.34 6.48 -2.40
N TYR A 316 19.60 7.38 -3.05
CA TYR A 316 20.04 8.76 -3.30
C TYR A 316 20.24 9.53 -1.99
N LEU A 317 19.31 9.38 -1.04
CA LEU A 317 19.37 10.00 0.28
C LEU A 317 20.60 9.51 1.05
N ALA A 318 20.80 8.19 1.12
CA ALA A 318 21.93 7.59 1.81
C ALA A 318 23.28 8.02 1.21
N TRP A 319 23.39 8.06 -0.12
CA TRP A 319 24.63 8.45 -0.80
C TRP A 319 25.02 9.90 -0.51
N ASN A 320 24.03 10.79 -0.49
CA ASN A 320 24.24 12.22 -0.28
C ASN A 320 24.31 12.64 1.19
N HIS A 321 24.28 11.68 2.12
CA HIS A 321 24.26 11.97 3.55
C HIS A 321 25.62 12.40 4.09
N HIS A 322 26.70 11.67 3.78
CA HIS A 322 28.02 11.96 4.36
C HIS A 322 29.19 11.63 3.40
N PRO A 323 30.26 12.45 3.33
CA PRO A 323 31.40 12.25 2.43
C PRO A 323 32.20 10.97 2.67
N GLU A 324 32.13 10.43 3.88
CA GLU A 324 32.88 9.25 4.27
C GLU A 324 32.16 7.94 3.89
N ILE A 325 30.92 8.01 3.40
CA ILE A 325 30.24 6.84 2.83
C ILE A 325 30.96 6.43 1.56
N VAL A 326 31.53 5.23 1.58
CA VAL A 326 32.32 4.68 0.46
C VAL A 326 31.41 3.95 -0.51
N CYS A 327 30.48 3.17 0.03
CA CYS A 327 29.55 2.34 -0.73
C CYS A 327 28.23 2.20 0.02
N ILE A 328 27.15 1.98 -0.74
CA ILE A 328 25.87 1.49 -0.21
C ILE A 328 25.78 0.05 -0.66
N ASP A 329 25.82 -0.89 0.28
CA ASP A 329 25.81 -2.31 -0.05
C ASP A 329 24.39 -2.78 -0.36
N THR A 330 23.49 -2.56 0.59
CA THR A 330 22.11 -3.05 0.51
C THR A 330 21.12 -1.95 0.91
N VAL A 331 20.06 -1.80 0.10
CA VAL A 331 18.90 -0.96 0.45
C VAL A 331 17.65 -1.82 0.30
N ARG A 332 16.96 -2.05 1.41
CA ARG A 332 15.71 -2.80 1.45
C ARG A 332 14.65 -1.93 2.12
N ALA A 333 13.48 -1.89 1.51
CA ALA A 333 12.30 -1.34 2.14
C ALA A 333 11.14 -2.29 1.89
N TYR A 334 10.36 -2.57 2.93
CA TYR A 334 9.21 -3.45 2.86
C TYR A 334 8.07 -2.93 3.72
N THR A 335 6.85 -3.28 3.33
CA THR A 335 5.64 -2.75 3.97
C THR A 335 5.50 -3.24 5.42
N PHE A 336 5.15 -2.32 6.31
CA PHE A 336 4.82 -2.58 7.71
C PHE A 336 3.54 -1.82 8.05
N GLY A 337 2.38 -2.41 7.74
CA GLY A 337 1.12 -1.68 7.84
C GLY A 337 0.97 -0.70 6.66
N PRO A 338 0.62 0.58 6.91
CA PRO A 338 0.49 1.59 5.86
C PRO A 338 1.83 2.21 5.40
N LYS A 339 2.93 1.97 6.12
CA LYS A 339 4.25 2.60 5.90
C LYS A 339 5.34 1.55 5.65
N PHE A 340 6.58 1.97 5.42
CA PHE A 340 7.72 1.10 5.20
C PHE A 340 8.62 0.96 6.43
N PHE A 341 9.15 -0.25 6.63
CA PHE A 341 10.40 -0.48 7.34
C PHE A 341 11.54 -0.45 6.34
N VAL A 342 12.60 0.27 6.68
CA VAL A 342 13.77 0.49 5.84
C VAL A 342 15.00 -0.11 6.51
N GLU A 343 15.78 -0.85 5.75
CA GLU A 343 17.08 -1.40 6.13
C GLU A 343 18.10 -0.90 5.11
N VAL A 344 19.14 -0.20 5.58
CA VAL A 344 20.22 0.33 4.74
C VAL A 344 21.55 -0.08 5.33
N ASP A 345 22.38 -0.71 4.51
CA ASP A 345 23.72 -1.13 4.87
C ASP A 345 24.72 -0.19 4.16
N VAL A 346 25.46 0.59 4.93
CA VAL A 346 26.45 1.56 4.42
C VAL A 346 27.87 1.14 4.80
N VAL A 347 28.79 1.34 3.87
CA VAL A 347 30.21 1.01 4.06
C VAL A 347 31.01 2.25 4.40
N LEU A 348 31.66 2.22 5.56
CA LEU A 348 32.56 3.26 6.05
C LEU A 348 34.02 2.78 6.06
N PRO A 349 35.01 3.70 6.12
CA PRO A 349 36.42 3.34 6.19
C PRO A 349 36.74 2.48 7.43
N GLU A 350 37.51 1.41 7.25
CA GLU A 350 37.89 0.44 8.31
C GLU A 350 38.59 1.11 9.51
N GLU A 351 39.42 2.13 9.26
CA GLU A 351 40.17 2.84 10.30
C GLU A 351 39.34 3.90 11.05
N MET A 352 38.05 4.03 10.73
CA MET A 352 37.17 4.99 11.38
C MET A 352 36.89 4.59 12.83
N LYS A 353 36.98 5.56 13.74
CA LYS A 353 36.57 5.35 15.14
C LYS A 353 35.09 4.98 15.19
N LEU A 354 34.76 3.95 15.97
CA LEU A 354 33.37 3.49 16.17
C LEU A 354 32.41 4.64 16.51
N ARG A 355 32.84 5.60 17.32
CA ARG A 355 32.03 6.79 17.66
C ARG A 355 31.64 7.58 16.41
N SER A 356 32.60 7.88 15.54
CA SER A 356 32.34 8.63 14.30
C SER A 356 31.47 7.85 13.34
N ALA A 357 31.72 6.54 13.21
CA ALA A 357 30.88 5.66 12.42
C ALA A 357 29.42 5.65 12.93
N HIS A 358 29.25 5.49 14.25
CA HIS A 358 27.94 5.51 14.90
C HIS A 358 27.22 6.85 14.71
N ASP A 359 27.91 7.98 14.91
CA ASP A 359 27.34 9.32 14.72
C ASP A 359 26.84 9.51 13.25
N ILE A 360 27.55 8.96 12.26
CA ILE A 360 27.13 8.97 10.83
C ILE A 360 25.91 8.07 10.60
N GLY A 361 25.89 6.86 11.17
CA GLY A 361 24.76 5.93 11.01
C GLY A 361 23.50 6.39 11.71
N GLU A 362 23.60 6.90 12.94
CA GLU A 362 22.48 7.43 13.71
C GLU A 362 21.86 8.63 12.99
N SER A 363 22.69 9.58 12.53
CA SER A 363 22.19 10.72 11.76
C SER A 363 21.56 10.32 10.42
N LEU A 364 22.04 9.26 9.76
CA LEU A 364 21.41 8.72 8.56
C LEU A 364 20.06 8.07 8.88
N GLN A 365 19.98 7.35 10.00
CA GLN A 365 18.75 6.71 10.44
C GLN A 365 17.66 7.76 10.73
N ASP A 366 17.98 8.78 11.53
CA ASP A 366 17.07 9.88 11.86
C ASP A 366 16.57 10.56 10.58
N ARG A 367 17.48 10.77 9.63
CA ARG A 367 17.18 11.36 8.33
C ARG A 367 16.21 10.53 7.49
N ILE A 368 16.37 9.21 7.45
CA ILE A 368 15.45 8.32 6.72
C ILE A 368 14.08 8.28 7.42
N GLU A 369 14.06 8.32 8.76
CA GLU A 369 12.82 8.33 9.56
C GLU A 369 12.01 9.64 9.44
N GLU A 370 12.60 10.73 8.93
CA GLU A 370 11.88 11.97 8.61
C GLU A 370 10.97 11.87 7.38
N MET A 371 11.11 10.83 6.55
CA MET A 371 10.26 10.63 5.36
C MET A 371 8.83 10.21 5.75
N GLU A 372 7.81 10.81 5.12
CA GLU A 372 6.37 10.59 5.45
C GLU A 372 5.99 9.09 5.41
N ASP A 373 6.52 8.36 4.41
CA ASP A 373 6.23 6.95 4.15
C ASP A 373 7.05 5.96 5.00
N VAL A 374 8.03 6.43 5.80
CA VAL A 374 8.87 5.58 6.64
C VAL A 374 8.29 5.54 8.06
N GLU A 375 8.17 4.32 8.61
CA GLU A 375 7.82 4.12 10.02
C GLU A 375 9.07 3.97 10.89
N ARG A 376 10.07 3.24 10.39
CA ARG A 376 11.34 3.00 11.07
C ARG A 376 12.45 2.69 10.07
N ALA A 377 13.66 3.15 10.36
CA ALA A 377 14.85 2.79 9.62
C ALA A 377 15.84 2.02 10.51
N PHE A 378 16.56 1.08 9.92
CA PHE A 378 17.70 0.41 10.49
C PHE A 378 18.90 0.66 9.58
N VAL A 379 19.92 1.31 10.13
CA VAL A 379 21.16 1.57 9.40
C VAL A 379 22.23 0.64 9.97
N HIS A 380 22.68 -0.30 9.15
CA HIS A 380 23.85 -1.10 9.46
C HIS A 380 25.10 -0.41 8.90
N ILE A 381 26.19 -0.45 9.66
CA ILE A 381 27.47 0.10 9.23
C ILE A 381 28.44 -1.05 9.09
N ASP A 382 28.92 -1.22 7.86
CA ASP A 382 29.94 -2.20 7.52
C ASP A 382 31.25 -1.51 7.16
N PHE A 383 32.35 -2.25 7.27
CA PHE A 383 33.66 -1.84 6.76
C PHE A 383 34.04 -2.63 5.49
N GLU A 384 33.26 -3.65 5.14
CA GLU A 384 33.49 -4.54 4.02
C GLU A 384 32.21 -4.76 3.20
N THR A 385 32.33 -5.30 1.99
CA THR A 385 31.22 -5.50 1.04
C THR A 385 30.98 -6.97 0.71
N SER A 386 31.81 -7.87 1.24
CA SER A 386 31.80 -9.30 0.94
C SER A 386 31.20 -10.12 2.07
N HIS A 387 30.00 -9.74 2.53
CA HIS A 387 29.35 -10.45 3.62
C HIS A 387 28.66 -11.72 3.07
N PHE A 388 29.13 -12.90 3.50
CA PHE A 388 28.33 -14.12 3.43
C PHE A 388 27.29 -14.09 4.57
N PRO A 389 26.06 -14.62 4.38
CA PRO A 389 25.04 -14.64 5.43
C PRO A 389 25.43 -15.63 6.55
N GLU A 390 26.24 -15.18 7.50
CA GLU A 390 26.81 -16.01 8.57
C GLU A 390 25.74 -16.71 9.43
N HIS A 391 24.59 -16.05 9.60
CA HIS A 391 23.51 -16.54 10.46
C HIS A 391 22.52 -17.52 9.78
N ALA A 392 22.53 -17.62 8.44
CA ALA A 392 21.69 -18.59 7.72
C ALA A 392 22.43 -19.91 7.47
N ASP A 393 23.74 -19.84 7.22
CA ASP A 393 24.51 -21.00 6.78
C ASP A 393 25.20 -21.77 7.90
N SER A 394 25.37 -21.23 9.11
CA SER A 394 25.96 -22.01 10.22
C SER A 394 25.19 -23.31 10.52
N LYS A 395 23.85 -23.28 10.48
CA LYS A 395 23.03 -24.49 10.66
C LYS A 395 23.10 -25.46 9.47
N ARG A 396 23.15 -24.95 8.24
CA ARG A 396 23.23 -25.77 7.02
C ARG A 396 24.60 -26.38 6.81
N SER A 397 25.65 -25.64 7.10
CA SER A 397 27.04 -26.10 7.05
C SER A 397 27.35 -27.11 8.18
N LEU A 398 26.82 -26.92 9.40
CA LEU A 398 26.90 -27.93 10.46
C LEU A 398 26.11 -29.21 10.12
N GLN A 399 24.90 -29.09 9.55
CA GLN A 399 24.13 -30.27 9.09
C GLN A 399 24.82 -30.99 7.93
N ASN A 400 25.44 -30.25 7.01
CA ASN A 400 26.22 -30.83 5.92
C ASN A 400 27.49 -31.50 6.44
N LEU A 401 28.22 -30.91 7.40
CA LEU A 401 29.39 -31.50 8.05
C LEU A 401 29.04 -32.75 8.89
N GLN A 402 27.91 -32.73 9.61
CA GLN A 402 27.43 -33.89 10.37
C GLN A 402 26.98 -35.03 9.46
N SER A 403 26.38 -34.74 8.31
CA SER A 403 25.98 -35.75 7.33
C SER A 403 27.16 -36.32 6.55
N THR A 404 28.18 -35.52 6.18
CA THR A 404 29.45 -36.07 5.65
C THR A 404 30.22 -36.85 6.70
N ALA A 405 30.25 -36.42 7.96
CA ALA A 405 30.88 -37.19 9.03
C ALA A 405 30.16 -38.53 9.27
N ALA A 406 28.82 -38.55 9.28
CA ALA A 406 28.03 -39.79 9.39
C ALA A 406 28.25 -40.73 8.19
N ALA A 407 28.29 -40.20 6.96
CA ALA A 407 28.57 -40.99 5.75
C ALA A 407 30.01 -41.54 5.72
N THR A 408 30.97 -40.77 6.25
CA THR A 408 32.38 -41.19 6.34
C THR A 408 32.58 -42.27 7.41
N VAL A 409 31.82 -42.23 8.52
CA VAL A 409 31.85 -43.24 9.59
C VAL A 409 31.08 -44.51 9.23
N GLU A 410 30.03 -44.44 8.40
CA GLU A 410 29.32 -45.64 7.92
C GLU A 410 30.12 -46.45 6.89
N SER A 411 31.03 -45.83 6.14
CA SER A 411 31.76 -46.50 5.05
C SER A 411 32.70 -47.65 5.49
N PRO A 412 33.45 -47.58 6.61
CA PRO A 412 34.32 -48.68 7.04
C PRO A 412 33.56 -49.74 7.85
N LEU A 413 32.49 -49.36 8.56
CA LEU A 413 31.68 -50.28 9.36
C LEU A 413 30.78 -51.17 8.49
N ARG A 414 30.20 -50.63 7.39
CA ARG A 414 29.45 -51.45 6.41
C ARG A 414 30.35 -52.36 5.57
N GLN A 415 31.59 -51.98 5.27
CA GLN A 415 32.54 -52.86 4.57
C GLN A 415 33.01 -54.02 5.45
N ARG A 416 33.22 -53.81 6.76
CA ARG A 416 33.58 -54.89 7.71
C ARG A 416 32.43 -55.88 7.96
N ALA A 417 31.18 -55.41 7.97
CA ALA A 417 30.02 -56.29 8.14
C ALA A 417 29.76 -57.19 6.91
N LYS A 418 30.03 -56.71 5.69
CA LYS A 418 29.88 -57.53 4.47
C LYS A 418 30.99 -58.57 4.29
N HIS A 419 32.17 -58.36 4.88
CA HIS A 419 33.27 -59.34 4.78
C HIS A 419 33.12 -60.51 5.77
N ASN A 420 32.47 -60.31 6.93
CA ASN A 420 32.24 -61.38 7.92
C ASN A 420 31.00 -62.24 7.64
N SER A 421 30.10 -61.83 6.75
CA SER A 421 28.91 -62.62 6.36
C SER A 421 29.12 -63.53 5.14
N ALA A 422 30.25 -63.41 4.44
CA ALA A 422 30.57 -64.21 3.25
C ALA A 422 31.53 -65.38 3.55
N GLY A 423 31.85 -65.62 4.83
CA GLY A 423 32.82 -66.63 5.27
C GLY A 423 32.36 -67.36 6.52
N LYS A 424 31.22 -68.05 6.43
CA LYS A 424 30.68 -69.14 7.28
C LYS A 424 29.33 -69.47 6.62
N GLY A 425 29.11 -70.65 6.04
CA GLY A 425 29.28 -71.94 6.71
C GLY A 425 27.98 -72.21 7.43
#